data_AF-A0A852FHM0-F1
#
_entry.id   AF-A0A852FHM0-F1
#
_cell.length_a   1.000
_cell.length_b   1.000
_cell.length_c   1.000
_cell.angle_alpha   90.00
_cell.angle_beta   90.00
_cell.angle_gamma   90.00
#
_symmetry.space_group_name_H-M   'P 1'
#
loop_
_entity.id
_entity.type
_entity.pdbx_description
1 polymer ?
#
loop_
_entity_poly.entity_id
_entity_poly.type
_entity_poly.pdbx_seq_one_letter_code
_entity_poly.pdbx_strand_id
1 'polypeptide(L)'
;RLILFRLSHQLVVAFKDDNTVAIKLLFPRGYEDGADDTWAIYTRGDILEQLAFVLKKVAWGHQEGGTLGHYAYDGTRGGTEDGTRLRLCQHFFCREDINPSNNTFDTDPSV
;
A
#
# COMPACT_ATOMS: atom_id res chain seq x y z
N ARG A 1 13.64 -17.39 -31.82
CA ARG A 1 12.39 -16.70 -31.43
C ARG A 1 12.05 -16.88 -29.95
N LEU A 2 11.99 -18.11 -29.42
CA LEU A 2 11.60 -18.36 -28.02
C LEU A 2 12.58 -17.81 -26.96
N ILE A 3 13.89 -17.86 -27.24
CA ILE A 3 14.92 -17.36 -26.30
C ILE A 3 14.77 -15.86 -26.07
N LEU A 4 14.65 -15.06 -27.14
CA LEU A 4 14.46 -13.62 -27.04
C LEU A 4 13.18 -13.26 -26.29
N PHE A 5 12.09 -13.97 -26.56
CA PHE A 5 10.83 -13.81 -25.84
C PHE A 5 10.97 -14.09 -24.34
N ARG A 6 11.65 -15.18 -23.95
CA ARG A 6 11.90 -15.49 -22.55
C ARG A 6 12.73 -14.40 -21.87
N LEU A 7 13.78 -13.91 -22.52
CA LEU A 7 14.63 -12.83 -21.98
C LEU A 7 13.84 -11.54 -21.76
N SER A 8 12.99 -11.15 -22.73
CA SER A 8 12.13 -9.97 -22.55
C SER A 8 11.15 -10.15 -21.40
N HIS A 9 10.55 -11.33 -21.27
CA HIS A 9 9.62 -11.60 -20.19
C HIS A 9 10.32 -11.59 -18.82
N GLN A 10 11.48 -12.23 -18.72
CA GLN A 10 12.28 -12.27 -17.49
C GLN A 10 12.68 -10.87 -17.04
N LEU A 11 13.05 -9.98 -17.98
CA LEU A 11 13.37 -8.60 -17.66
C LEU A 11 12.16 -7.84 -17.10
N VAL A 12 10.97 -8.02 -17.68
CA VAL A 12 9.74 -7.38 -17.18
C VAL A 12 9.36 -7.90 -15.80
N VAL A 13 9.49 -9.20 -15.56
CA VAL A 13 9.23 -9.81 -14.24
C VAL A 13 10.22 -9.27 -13.21
N ALA A 14 11.52 -9.30 -13.50
CA ALA A 14 12.55 -8.77 -12.60
C ALA A 14 12.32 -7.29 -12.29
N PHE A 15 12.02 -6.47 -13.31
CA PHE A 15 11.70 -5.06 -13.11
C PHE A 15 10.48 -4.88 -12.19
N LYS A 16 9.42 -5.67 -12.37
CA LYS A 16 8.23 -5.61 -11.51
C LYS A 16 8.57 -6.01 -10.08
N ASP A 17 9.31 -7.09 -9.89
CA ASP A 17 9.63 -7.64 -8.58
C ASP A 17 10.55 -6.67 -7.80
N ASP A 18 11.61 -6.17 -8.44
CA ASP A 18 12.54 -5.20 -7.84
C ASP A 18 11.82 -3.90 -7.42
N ASN A 19 10.93 -3.38 -8.27
CA ASN A 19 10.13 -2.20 -7.92
C ASN A 19 9.13 -2.50 -6.80
N THR A 20 8.60 -3.72 -6.72
CA THR A 20 7.67 -4.11 -5.66
C THR A 20 8.38 -4.11 -4.30
N VAL A 21 9.60 -4.67 -4.23
CA VAL A 21 10.41 -4.65 -3.00
C VAL A 21 10.76 -3.21 -2.61
N ALA A 22 11.18 -2.37 -3.56
CA ALA A 22 11.46 -0.97 -3.29
C ALA A 22 10.25 -0.24 -2.68
N ILE A 23 9.05 -0.43 -3.24
CA ILE A 23 7.81 0.16 -2.71
C ILE A 23 7.52 -0.32 -1.28
N LYS A 24 7.70 -1.62 -1.00
CA LYS A 24 7.51 -2.20 0.34
C LYS A 24 8.51 -1.68 1.37
N LEU A 25 9.71 -1.28 0.97
CA LEU A 25 10.68 -0.62 1.86
C LEU A 25 10.38 0.87 2.05
N LEU A 26 9.66 1.50 1.12
CA LEU A 26 9.45 2.93 1.12
C LEU A 26 8.28 3.41 1.97
N PHE A 27 7.15 2.69 1.95
CA PHE A 27 5.88 3.17 2.53
C PHE A 27 5.58 2.65 3.93
N PRO A 28 5.67 1.34 4.22
CA PRO A 28 5.49 0.83 5.56
C PRO A 28 6.76 1.10 6.39
N ARG A 29 6.61 1.88 7.46
CA ARG A 29 7.63 2.02 8.51
C ARG A 29 7.96 0.66 9.13
N GLY A 30 9.25 0.34 9.20
CA GLY A 30 9.76 -0.88 9.84
C GLY A 30 9.56 -2.16 9.03
N TYR A 31 9.28 -2.08 7.73
CA TYR A 31 9.31 -3.25 6.85
C TYR A 31 10.76 -3.69 6.62
N GLU A 32 11.02 -4.98 6.79
CA GLU A 32 12.30 -5.61 6.47
C GLU A 32 12.13 -6.52 5.24
N ASP A 33 13.17 -6.62 4.41
CA ASP A 33 13.11 -7.46 3.22
C ASP A 33 12.88 -8.94 3.59
N GLY A 34 11.92 -9.57 2.93
CA GLY A 34 11.45 -10.93 3.25
C GLY A 34 10.40 -11.03 4.37
N ALA A 35 9.95 -9.93 4.97
CA ALA A 35 8.96 -9.95 6.05
C ALA A 35 7.48 -10.00 5.58
N ASP A 36 7.23 -10.32 4.31
CA ASP A 36 5.92 -10.21 3.64
C ASP A 36 4.75 -10.83 4.42
N ASP A 37 4.96 -12.02 5.00
CA ASP A 37 3.91 -12.76 5.71
C ASP A 37 3.89 -12.48 7.22
N THR A 38 4.88 -11.74 7.73
CA THR A 38 5.11 -11.55 9.17
C THR A 38 4.96 -10.11 9.64
N TRP A 39 4.99 -9.15 8.71
CA TRP A 39 4.89 -7.74 9.03
C TRP A 39 3.43 -7.37 9.38
N ALA A 40 3.20 -6.94 10.62
CA ALA A 40 1.89 -6.53 11.11
C ALA A 40 1.99 -5.40 12.14
N ILE A 41 0.91 -4.62 12.24
CA ILE A 41 0.76 -3.55 13.22
C ILE A 41 -0.27 -3.99 14.26
N TYR A 42 0.08 -3.89 15.55
CA TYR A 42 -0.74 -4.44 16.64
C TYR A 42 -1.46 -3.39 17.48
N THR A 43 -1.15 -2.10 17.29
CA THR A 43 -1.78 -1.03 18.07
C THR A 43 -2.46 0.01 17.19
N ARG A 44 -3.50 0.65 17.75
CA ARG A 44 -4.20 1.75 17.10
C ARG A 44 -3.31 2.98 16.92
N GLY A 45 -2.37 3.21 17.83
CA GLY A 45 -1.42 4.33 17.70
C GLY A 45 -0.54 4.14 16.47
N ASP A 46 0.08 2.96 16.38
CA ASP A 46 1.02 2.64 15.30
C ASP A 46 0.37 2.68 13.92
N ILE A 47 -0.91 2.25 13.78
CA ILE A 47 -1.59 2.28 12.48
C ILE A 47 -1.90 3.73 12.03
N LEU A 48 -2.22 4.62 12.98
CA LEU A 48 -2.44 6.04 12.69
C LEU A 48 -1.13 6.73 12.31
N GLU A 49 -0.04 6.44 13.03
CA GLU A 49 1.30 6.94 12.70
C GLU A 49 1.77 6.45 11.33
N GLN A 50 1.52 5.17 11.02
CA GLN A 50 1.85 4.60 9.72
C GLN A 50 1.07 5.29 8.60
N LEU A 51 -0.23 5.48 8.77
CA LEU A 51 -1.05 6.17 7.78
C LEU A 51 -0.56 7.60 7.56
N ALA A 52 -0.28 8.34 8.62
CA ALA A 52 0.28 9.69 8.54
C ALA A 52 1.63 9.71 7.81
N PHE A 53 2.49 8.71 8.05
CA PHE A 53 3.77 8.57 7.35
C PHE A 53 3.60 8.34 5.85
N VAL A 54 2.71 7.43 5.44
CA VAL A 54 2.40 7.16 4.02
C VAL A 54 1.84 8.41 3.34
N LEU A 55 0.86 9.06 3.96
CA LEU A 55 0.25 10.28 3.42
C LEU A 55 1.27 11.40 3.27
N LYS A 56 2.15 11.59 4.26
CA LYS A 56 3.22 12.59 4.20
C LYS A 56 4.18 12.29 3.05
N LYS A 57 4.63 11.03 2.89
CA LYS A 57 5.53 10.64 1.79
C LYS A 57 4.90 10.87 0.42
N VAL A 58 3.60 10.60 0.27
CA VAL A 58 2.91 10.83 -1.00
C VAL A 58 2.74 12.33 -1.28
N ALA A 59 2.37 13.12 -0.27
CA ALA A 59 2.08 14.55 -0.41
C ALA A 59 3.34 15.40 -0.66
N TRP A 60 4.44 15.13 0.05
CA TRP A 60 5.69 15.88 -0.08
C TRP A 60 6.56 15.41 -1.26
N GLY A 61 6.15 14.33 -1.93
CA GLY A 61 6.89 13.74 -3.04
C GLY A 61 8.28 13.25 -2.65
N HIS A 62 8.98 12.64 -3.60
CA HIS A 62 10.35 12.13 -3.47
C HIS A 62 11.43 13.21 -3.21
N GLN A 63 11.02 14.44 -2.88
CA GLN A 63 11.86 15.64 -2.83
C GLN A 63 12.89 15.62 -1.69
N GLU A 64 12.74 14.72 -0.72
CA GLU A 64 13.72 14.47 0.36
C GLU A 64 14.67 13.29 0.06
N GLY A 65 15.03 13.03 -1.21
CA GLY A 65 16.12 12.11 -1.56
C GLY A 65 15.92 10.64 -1.14
N GLY A 66 14.69 10.24 -0.82
CA GLY A 66 14.39 8.93 -0.24
C GLY A 66 14.19 7.79 -1.26
N THR A 67 14.13 8.09 -2.56
CA THR A 67 14.00 7.06 -3.60
C THR A 67 15.08 7.19 -4.65
N LEU A 68 15.71 6.05 -4.95
CA LEU A 68 16.69 5.93 -6.02
C LEU A 68 16.02 5.79 -7.41
N GLY A 69 14.71 5.49 -7.46
CA GLY A 69 13.94 5.28 -8.70
C GLY A 69 13.19 6.53 -9.19
N HIS A 70 12.95 6.58 -10.51
CA HIS A 70 12.13 7.61 -11.16
C HIS A 70 10.64 7.25 -11.08
N TYR A 71 9.99 7.60 -9.97
CA TYR A 71 8.54 7.47 -9.81
C TYR A 71 7.84 8.80 -10.05
N ALA A 72 6.75 8.78 -10.82
CA ALA A 72 5.91 9.93 -11.06
C ALA A 72 4.45 9.55 -10.80
N TYR A 73 3.70 10.48 -10.20
CA TYR A 73 2.25 10.35 -10.10
C TYR A 73 1.64 10.64 -11.46
N ASP A 74 0.62 9.85 -11.82
CA ASP A 74 -0.14 10.12 -13.02
C ASP A 74 -0.84 11.48 -12.90
N GLY A 75 -0.57 12.35 -13.87
CA GLY A 75 -1.06 13.71 -13.91
C GLY A 75 -2.40 13.88 -14.59
N THR A 76 -2.89 12.90 -15.36
CA THR A 76 -4.20 12.89 -16.03
C THR A 76 -4.31 11.67 -16.97
N ARG A 77 -5.13 10.67 -16.59
CA ARG A 77 -5.90 9.68 -17.41
C ARG A 77 -5.97 8.26 -16.85
N GLY A 78 -5.26 7.94 -15.78
CA GLY A 78 -5.31 6.66 -15.05
C GLY A 78 -5.53 6.80 -13.54
N GLY A 79 -5.57 8.02 -13.01
CA GLY A 79 -6.13 8.33 -11.69
C GLY A 79 -7.66 8.37 -11.69
N THR A 80 -8.26 8.46 -10.51
CA THR A 80 -9.69 8.73 -10.33
C THR A 80 -10.14 9.91 -11.21
N GLU A 81 -11.41 9.92 -11.64
CA GLU A 81 -11.99 10.97 -12.51
C GLU A 81 -11.70 12.41 -12.02
N ASP A 82 -11.44 12.58 -10.72
CA ASP A 82 -11.20 13.87 -10.04
C ASP A 82 -9.73 14.34 -10.01
N GLY A 83 -8.79 13.65 -10.69
CA GLY A 83 -7.37 14.03 -10.68
C GLY A 83 -6.65 13.78 -9.34
N THR A 84 -7.21 12.91 -8.50
CA THR A 84 -6.64 12.55 -7.19
C THR A 84 -5.41 11.66 -7.36
N ARG A 85 -4.31 11.99 -6.65
CA ARG A 85 -3.04 11.24 -6.70
C ARG A 85 -3.01 9.98 -5.81
N LEU A 86 -3.86 9.95 -4.78
CA LEU A 86 -3.96 8.85 -3.81
C LEU A 86 -5.40 8.75 -3.32
N ARG A 87 -5.92 7.53 -3.25
CA ARG A 87 -7.23 7.25 -2.64
C ARG A 87 -7.03 6.41 -1.40
N LEU A 88 -7.49 6.92 -0.25
CA LEU A 88 -7.57 6.15 0.98
C LEU A 88 -9.00 5.62 1.10
N CYS A 89 -9.17 4.31 1.00
CA CYS A 89 -10.46 3.66 1.15
C CYS A 89 -10.53 3.00 2.52
N GLN A 90 -11.66 3.20 3.20
CA GLN A 90 -11.96 2.58 4.47
C GLN A 90 -13.22 1.74 4.29
N HIS A 91 -13.14 0.47 4.66
CA HIS A 91 -14.23 -0.49 4.54
C HIS A 91 -14.57 -0.99 5.94
N PHE A 92 -15.83 -0.84 6.33
CA PHE A 92 -16.36 -1.25 7.63
C PHE A 92 -17.68 -1.98 7.44
N PHE A 93 -18.11 -2.75 8.43
CA PHE A 93 -19.45 -3.32 8.42
C PHE A 93 -20.51 -2.22 8.48
N CYS A 94 -21.54 -2.31 7.63
CA CYS A 94 -22.63 -1.33 7.60
C CYS A 94 -23.35 -1.21 8.95
N ARG A 95 -23.42 -2.30 9.70
CA ARG A 95 -23.90 -2.34 11.08
C ARG A 95 -22.98 -3.21 11.90
N GLU A 96 -22.44 -2.64 12.96
CA GLU A 96 -21.66 -3.35 13.97
C GLU A 96 -22.21 -3.00 15.37
N ASP A 97 -22.69 -4.00 16.08
CA ASP A 97 -22.92 -3.93 17.52
C ASP A 97 -22.17 -5.11 18.15
N ILE A 98 -21.00 -4.82 18.72
CA ILE A 98 -20.13 -5.83 19.33
C ILE A 98 -19.94 -5.46 20.79
N ASN A 99 -20.56 -6.23 21.69
CA ASN A 99 -20.39 -6.07 23.12
C ASN A 99 -19.71 -7.32 23.71
N PRO A 100 -18.37 -7.31 23.82
CA PRO A 100 -17.62 -8.45 24.31
C PRO A 100 -17.92 -8.76 25.79
N SER A 101 -18.32 -7.77 26.59
CA SER A 101 -18.64 -7.95 28.01
C SER A 101 -19.92 -8.76 28.24
N ASN A 102 -20.86 -8.73 27.29
CA ASN A 102 -22.13 -9.46 27.35
C ASN A 102 -22.19 -10.64 26.36
N ASN A 103 -21.07 -10.96 25.70
CA ASN A 103 -20.96 -12.02 24.69
C ASN A 103 -21.97 -11.89 23.52
N THR A 104 -22.39 -10.67 23.17
CA THR A 104 -23.34 -10.42 22.08
C THR A 104 -22.68 -9.70 20.92
N PHE A 105 -22.98 -10.14 19.70
CA PHE A 105 -22.64 -9.41 18.48
C PHE A 105 -23.80 -9.45 17.47
N ASP A 106 -24.05 -8.33 16.81
CA ASP A 106 -24.97 -8.19 15.69
C ASP A 106 -24.25 -7.41 14.58
N THR A 107 -23.96 -8.11 13.49
CA THR A 107 -23.17 -7.57 12.38
C THR A 107 -23.87 -7.82 11.07
N ASP A 108 -24.05 -6.75 10.29
CA ASP A 108 -24.43 -6.84 8.89
C ASP A 108 -23.15 -6.97 8.05
N PRO A 109 -22.94 -8.08 7.32
CA PRO A 109 -21.71 -8.32 6.56
C PRO A 109 -21.58 -7.44 5.31
N SER A 110 -22.56 -6.59 5.00
CA SER A 110 -22.44 -5.59 3.94
C SER A 110 -21.38 -4.52 4.28
N VAL A 111 -20.70 -4.04 3.23
CA VAL A 111 -19.56 -3.11 3.28
C VAL A 111 -19.87 -1.86 2.47
#